data_AF-A0A485NB19-F1
#
_entry.id   AF-A0A485NB19-F1
#
_cell.length_a   1.000
_cell.length_b   1.000
_cell.length_c   1.000
_cell.angle_alpha   90.00
_cell.angle_beta   90.00
_cell.angle_gamma   90.00
#
_symmetry.space_group_name_H-M   'P 1'
#
loop_
_entity.id
_entity.type
_entity.pdbx_description
1 polymer ?
#
loop_
_entity_poly.entity_id
_entity_poly.type
_entity_poly.pdbx_seq_one_letter_code
_entity_poly.pdbx_strand_id
1 'polypeptide(L)' 'LFERTCRQYDKLRKREAFLEQFRKEDIFKENFDELDTSREVVQQLIDEYHAATRPDYISWGAQEQ' A
#
# COMPACT_ATOMS: atom_id res chain seq x y z
N LEU A 1 -4.26 -11.94 3.88
CA LEU A 1 -5.32 -11.24 3.10
C LEU A 1 -4.74 -10.03 2.38
N PHE A 2 -4.21 -9.05 3.11
CA PHE A 2 -3.70 -7.79 2.55
C PHE A 2 -2.62 -7.97 1.48
N GLU A 3 -1.64 -8.86 1.68
CA GLU A 3 -0.65 -9.18 0.64
C GLU A 3 -1.27 -9.62 -0.70
N ARG A 4 -2.35 -10.42 -0.65
CA ARG A 4 -3.05 -10.87 -1.86
C ARG A 4 -3.73 -9.69 -2.55
N THR A 5 -4.38 -8.82 -1.78
CA THR A 5 -5.00 -7.60 -2.29
C THR A 5 -3.97 -6.68 -2.91
N CYS A 6 -2.83 -6.44 -2.25
CA CYS A 6 -1.70 -5.67 -2.78
C CYS A 6 -1.19 -6.25 -4.10
N ARG A 7 -0.95 -7.56 -4.18
CA ARG A 7 -0.53 -8.22 -5.44
C ARG A 7 -1.54 -8.07 -6.58
N GLN A 8 -2.83 -8.05 -6.27
CA GLN A 8 -3.88 -7.82 -7.26
C GLN A 8 -3.89 -6.35 -7.72
N TYR A 9 -3.82 -5.42 -6.77
CA TYR A 9 -3.69 -3.99 -7.03
C TYR A 9 -2.46 -3.69 -7.90
N ASP A 10 -1.27 -4.18 -7.52
CA ASP A 10 -0.01 -3.92 -8.24
C ASP A 10 -0.09 -4.35 -9.71
N LYS A 11 -0.77 -5.47 -10.01
CA LYS A 11 -0.98 -5.94 -11.39
C LYS A 11 -1.87 -5.01 -12.22
N LEU A 12 -2.91 -4.43 -11.60
CA LEU A 12 -3.81 -3.48 -12.25
C LEU A 12 -3.12 -2.13 -12.41
N ARG A 13 -2.52 -1.62 -11.33
CA ARG A 13 -1.83 -0.33 -11.27
C ARG A 13 -0.68 -0.24 -12.27
N LYS A 14 0.15 -1.29 -12.38
CA LYS A 14 1.28 -1.35 -13.33
C LYS A 14 0.85 -1.28 -14.80
N ARG A 15 -0.38 -1.67 -15.11
CA ARG A 15 -0.94 -1.64 -16.47
C ARG A 15 -1.89 -0.46 -16.68
N GLU A 16 -2.01 0.41 -15.68
CA GLU A 16 -2.97 1.51 -15.63
C GLU A 16 -4.42 1.05 -15.95
N ALA A 17 -4.75 -0.19 -15.59
CA ALA A 17 -6.00 -0.82 -15.95
C ALA A 17 -7.16 -0.26 -15.11
N PHE A 18 -8.28 0.06 -15.76
CA PHE A 18 -9.53 0.53 -15.15
C PHE A 18 -9.43 1.86 -14.37
N LEU A 19 -8.37 2.64 -14.58
CA LEU A 19 -8.15 3.92 -13.88
C LEU A 19 -8.99 5.09 -14.42
N GLU A 20 -9.52 4.97 -15.64
CA GLU A 20 -10.25 6.07 -16.30
C GLU A 20 -11.53 6.49 -15.56
N GLN A 21 -12.23 5.55 -14.93
CA GLN A 21 -13.42 5.89 -14.14
C GLN A 21 -13.06 6.67 -12.88
N PHE A 22 -11.89 6.40 -12.27
CA PHE A 22 -11.43 7.11 -11.08
C PHE A 22 -11.10 8.57 -11.39
N ARG A 23 -10.58 8.89 -12.59
CA ARG A 23 -10.28 10.29 -12.99
C ARG A 23 -11.49 11.24 -12.99
N LYS A 24 -12.71 10.68 -12.92
CA LYS A 24 -13.94 11.48 -12.81
C LYS A 24 -14.14 12.06 -11.41
N GLU A 25 -13.49 11.48 -10.41
CA GLU A 25 -13.53 11.96 -9.02
C GLU A 25 -12.43 13.00 -8.80
N ASP A 26 -12.73 14.05 -8.04
CA ASP A 26 -11.84 15.20 -7.84
C ASP A 26 -10.47 14.81 -7.28
N ILE A 27 -10.43 13.83 -6.37
CA ILE A 27 -9.20 13.33 -5.74
C ILE A 27 -8.23 12.66 -6.73
N PHE A 28 -8.69 12.20 -7.90
CA PHE A 28 -7.87 11.51 -8.90
C PHE A 28 -7.76 12.29 -10.22
N LYS A 29 -8.21 13.55 -10.24
CA LYS A 29 -8.27 14.36 -11.45
C LYS A 29 -6.88 14.70 -11.99
N GLU A 30 -5.94 15.03 -11.11
CA GLU A 30 -4.58 15.45 -11.48
C GLU A 30 -3.63 14.27 -11.59
N ASN A 31 -3.64 13.36 -10.62
CA ASN A 31 -2.79 12.17 -10.57
C ASN A 31 -3.47 11.03 -9.77
N PHE A 32 -2.72 9.95 -9.51
CA PHE A 32 -3.19 8.80 -8.73
C PHE A 32 -2.35 8.58 -7.46
N ASP A 33 -1.69 9.63 -6.97
CA ASP A 33 -0.74 9.55 -5.86
C ASP A 33 -1.43 9.06 -4.58
N GLU A 34 -2.72 9.35 -4.42
CA GLU A 34 -3.55 8.83 -3.34
C GLU A 34 -3.62 7.29 -3.32
N LEU A 35 -3.69 6.66 -4.50
CA LEU A 35 -3.70 5.19 -4.60
C LEU A 35 -2.33 4.60 -4.23
N ASP A 36 -1.26 5.29 -4.60
CA ASP A 36 0.11 4.87 -4.30
C ASP A 36 0.44 5.05 -2.80
N THR A 37 0.01 6.18 -2.22
CA THR A 37 0.10 6.44 -0.77
C THR A 37 -0.69 5.41 0.03
N SER A 38 -1.93 5.12 -0.38
CA SER A 38 -2.75 4.06 0.23
C SER A 38 -2.07 2.69 0.17
N ARG A 39 -1.42 2.38 -0.95
CA ARG A 39 -0.68 1.12 -1.15
C ARG A 39 0.53 1.01 -0.22
N GLU A 40 1.23 2.10 0.04
CA GLU A 40 2.36 2.16 0.98
C GLU A 40 1.90 1.96 2.43
N VAL A 41 0.82 2.62 2.85
CA VAL A 41 0.26 2.44 4.20
C VAL A 41 -0.11 0.97 4.45
N VAL A 42 -0.73 0.30 3.48
CA VAL A 42 -1.06 -1.13 3.61
C VAL A 42 0.21 -1.99 3.61
N GLN A 43 1.28 -1.59 2.91
CA GLN A 43 2.57 -2.29 2.97
C GLN A 43 3.16 -2.22 4.38
N GLN A 44 3.21 -1.03 4.97
CA GLN A 44 3.72 -0.82 6.33
C GLN A 44 2.95 -1.67 7.34
N LEU A 45 1.61 -1.75 7.21
CA LEU A 45 0.79 -2.62 8.05
C LEU A 45 1.15 -4.11 7.90
N ILE A 46 1.38 -4.57 6.67
CA ILE A 46 1.81 -5.96 6.42
C ILE A 46 3.18 -6.22 7.06
N ASP A 47 4.12 -5.29 6.90
CA ASP A 47 5.47 -5.40 7.41
C ASP A 47 5.49 -5.43 8.95
N GLU A 48 4.66 -4.60 9.58
CA GLU A 48 4.43 -4.61 11.03
C GLU A 48 3.84 -5.95 11.51
N TYR A 49 2.84 -6.50 10.80
CA TYR A 49 2.29 -7.82 11.12
C TYR A 49 3.36 -8.92 11.09
N HIS A 50 4.26 -8.90 10.09
CA HIS A 50 5.38 -9.84 10.04
C HIS A 50 6.38 -9.60 11.15
N ALA A 51 6.73 -8.35 11.41
CA ALA A 51 7.63 -7.98 12.50
C ALA A 51 7.10 -8.45 13.86
N ALA A 52 5.79 -8.33 14.10
CA ALA A 52 5.13 -8.76 15.33
C ALA A 52 5.22 -10.27 15.59
N THR A 53 5.55 -11.08 14.58
CA THR A 53 5.79 -12.53 14.77
C THR A 53 7.21 -12.85 15.23
N ARG A 54 8.12 -11.87 15.20
CA ARG A 54 9.54 -12.08 15.53
C ARG A 54 9.83 -11.70 16.99
N PRO A 55 10.79 -12.38 17.65
CA PRO A 55 11.17 -12.05 19.02
C PRO A 55 11.74 -10.63 19.19
N ASP A 56 12.28 -10.04 18.13
CA ASP A 56 12.89 -8.71 18.12
C ASP A 56 11.92 -7.57 17.78
N TYR A 57 10.61 -7.83 17.81
CA TYR A 57 9.58 -6.84 17.49
C TYR A 57 9.69 -5.54 18.30
N ILE A 58 9.97 -5.62 19.60
CA ILE A 58 10.08 -4.43 20.48
C ILE A 58 11.18 -3.48 19.98
N SER A 59 12.26 -4.01 19.40
CA SER A 59 13.34 -3.21 18.81
C SER A 59 13.10 -2.80 17.36
N TRP A 60 12.12 -3.38 16.66
CA TRP A 60 11.88 -3.16 15.23
C TRP A 60 11.48 -1.71 14.92
N GLY A 61 10.51 -1.15 15.66
CA GLY A 61 10.09 0.26 15.48
C GLY A 61 11.01 1.30 16.15
N ALA A 62 12.01 0.85 16.90
CA ALA A 62 12.96 1.73 17.60
C ALA A 62 14.19 2.09 16.75
N GLN A 63 14.34 1.49 15.56
CA GLN A 63 15.48 1.72 14.66
C GLN A 63 15.28 2.89 13.67
N GLU A 64 14.09 3.50 13.62
CA GLU A 64 13.76 4.59 12.69
C GLU A 64 13.85 6.01 13.31
N GLN A 65 14.64 6.22 14.38
CA GLN A 65 14.92 7.57 14.94
C GLN A 65 16.38 8.01 14.76
#